data_AF-A0A7Y5VL31-F1
#
_entry.id   AF-A0A7Y5VL31-F1
#
_cell.length_a   1.000
_cell.length_b   1.000
_cell.length_c   1.000
_cell.angle_alpha   90.00
_cell.angle_beta   90.00
_cell.angle_gamma   90.00
#
_symmetry.space_group_name_H-M   'P 1'
#
loop_
_entity.id
_entity.type
_entity.pdbx_description
1 polymer ?
#
loop_
_entity_poly.entity_id
_entity_poly.type
_entity_poly.pdbx_seq_one_letter_code
_entity_poly.pdbx_strand_id
1 'polypeptide(L)'
;MNGGLPAVSRRSVGSQIRVLIGILVLLVPLSAVISVATIHSQSSAVRALTLALGPASEANNAVLLDMTRAEGAWREAVLGGPAPVDPLSLQPRIEEQLGRVEQGTQSTELSAPDRARFATLLAAERAAVKEWFTAARASLAAAPTGPAGPAPVAFALRARVETAYAAFGKASGTLGDTIRAHRNAARADSREATGITSAVI
;
A
#
# COMPACT_ATOMS: atom_id res chain seq x y z
N MET A 1 24.34 -65.53 34.35
CA MET A 1 23.78 -64.57 33.37
C MET A 1 22.43 -64.12 33.91
N ASN A 2 22.39 -63.02 34.66
CA ASN A 2 21.15 -62.51 35.27
C ASN A 2 20.53 -61.46 34.35
N GLY A 3 19.51 -61.85 33.59
CA GLY A 3 18.67 -60.94 32.84
C GLY A 3 17.69 -60.23 33.77
N GLY A 4 17.93 -58.95 34.06
CA GLY A 4 16.96 -58.08 34.70
C GLY A 4 15.85 -57.73 33.70
N LEU A 5 14.62 -58.15 34.00
CA LEU A 5 13.44 -57.66 33.29
C LEU A 5 13.19 -56.20 33.66
N PRO A 6 12.86 -55.31 32.71
CA PRO A 6 12.57 -53.92 33.00
C PRO A 6 11.32 -53.80 33.87
N ALA A 7 11.45 -53.12 35.00
CA ALA A 7 10.33 -52.79 35.87
C ALA A 7 9.33 -51.90 35.09
N VAL A 8 8.21 -52.49 34.70
CA VAL A 8 7.07 -51.73 34.17
C VAL A 8 6.55 -50.84 35.30
N SER A 9 6.94 -49.57 35.27
CA SER A 9 6.44 -48.55 36.19
C SER A 9 4.91 -48.46 36.06
N ARG A 10 4.18 -49.11 36.96
CA ARG A 10 2.74 -48.92 37.17
C ARG A 10 2.52 -47.51 37.72
N ARG A 11 2.55 -46.49 36.86
CA ARG A 11 2.07 -45.16 37.22
C ARG A 11 0.60 -45.29 37.61
N SER A 12 0.25 -44.76 38.78
CA SER A 12 -1.12 -44.76 39.30
C SER A 12 -2.10 -44.18 38.27
N VAL A 13 -3.15 -44.94 37.94
CA VAL A 13 -4.23 -44.55 37.03
C VAL A 13 -4.84 -43.19 37.44
N GLY A 14 -4.90 -42.90 38.75
CA GLY A 14 -5.38 -41.62 39.26
C GLY A 14 -4.47 -40.43 38.94
N SER A 15 -3.15 -40.65 38.79
CA SER A 15 -2.21 -39.61 38.34
C SER A 15 -2.37 -39.33 36.85
N GLN A 16 -2.53 -40.38 36.03
CA GLN A 16 -2.81 -40.25 34.60
C GLN A 16 -4.12 -39.49 34.33
N ILE A 17 -5.20 -39.79 35.07
CA ILE A 17 -6.47 -39.08 34.93
C ILE A 17 -6.32 -37.60 35.31
N ARG A 18 -5.62 -37.27 36.40
CA ARG A 18 -5.40 -35.86 36.80
C ARG A 18 -4.56 -35.08 35.77
N VAL A 19 -3.53 -35.71 35.19
CA VAL A 19 -2.74 -35.09 34.12
C VAL A 19 -3.59 -34.86 32.89
N LEU A 20 -4.43 -35.82 32.51
CA LEU A 20 -5.31 -35.71 31.35
C LEU A 20 -6.36 -34.61 31.54
N ILE A 21 -6.96 -34.51 32.73
CA ILE A 21 -7.86 -33.41 33.09
C ILE A 21 -7.12 -32.06 33.07
N GLY A 22 -5.90 -31.99 33.62
CA GLY A 22 -5.09 -30.77 33.59
C GLY A 22 -4.75 -30.30 32.17
N ILE A 23 -4.40 -31.23 31.28
CA ILE A 23 -4.18 -30.95 29.85
C ILE A 23 -5.48 -30.46 29.19
N LEU A 24 -6.61 -31.11 29.45
CA LEU A 24 -7.91 -30.74 28.88
C LEU A 24 -8.33 -29.32 29.34
N VAL A 25 -8.17 -29.01 30.63
CA VAL A 25 -8.48 -27.71 31.21
C VAL A 25 -7.57 -26.60 30.69
N LEU A 26 -6.35 -26.91 30.24
CA LEU A 26 -5.45 -25.96 29.57
C LEU A 26 -5.77 -25.81 28.08
N LEU A 27 -6.10 -26.91 27.39
CA LEU A 27 -6.37 -26.89 25.96
C LEU A 27 -7.64 -26.13 25.59
N VAL A 28 -8.70 -26.23 26.39
CA VAL A 28 -9.98 -25.55 26.14
C VAL A 28 -9.88 -24.01 26.15
N PRO A 29 -9.30 -23.35 27.17
CA PRO A 29 -9.12 -21.91 27.14
C PRO A 29 -8.07 -21.49 26.11
N LEU A 30 -7.04 -22.30 25.87
CA LEU A 30 -6.04 -22.02 24.84
C LEU A 30 -6.67 -22.01 23.44
N SER A 31 -7.52 -22.99 23.12
CA SER A 31 -8.23 -23.03 21.84
C SER A 31 -9.25 -21.88 21.71
N ALA A 32 -9.90 -21.48 22.81
CA ALA A 32 -10.77 -20.30 22.83
C ALA A 32 -10.01 -18.99 22.58
N VAL A 33 -8.86 -18.79 23.22
CA VAL A 33 -8.00 -17.60 23.01
C VAL A 33 -7.49 -17.55 21.57
N ILE A 34 -7.03 -18.68 21.03
CA ILE A 34 -6.60 -18.77 19.64
C ILE A 34 -7.77 -18.42 18.70
N SER A 35 -8.95 -19.01 18.91
CA SER A 35 -10.13 -18.75 18.08
C SER A 35 -10.56 -17.28 18.11
N VAL A 36 -10.58 -16.65 19.29
CA VAL A 36 -10.93 -15.23 19.43
C VAL A 36 -9.89 -14.33 18.76
N ALA A 37 -8.60 -14.64 18.92
CA ALA A 37 -7.52 -13.89 18.26
C ALA A 37 -7.63 -13.97 16.73
N THR A 38 -7.96 -15.14 16.19
CA THR A 38 -8.17 -15.34 14.75
C THR A 38 -9.41 -14.63 14.23
N ILE A 39 -10.52 -14.61 14.97
CA ILE A 39 -11.73 -13.88 14.58
C ILE A 39 -11.50 -12.36 14.59
N HIS A 40 -10.76 -11.86 15.58
CA HIS A 40 -10.49 -10.43 15.69
C HIS A 40 -9.58 -9.92 14.56
N SER A 41 -8.56 -10.69 14.17
CA SER A 41 -7.66 -10.33 13.06
C SER A 41 -8.37 -10.30 11.70
N GLN A 42 -9.41 -11.13 11.51
CA GLN A 42 -10.19 -11.16 10.27
C GLN A 42 -11.10 -9.93 10.13
N SER A 43 -11.74 -9.50 11.22
CA SER A 43 -12.61 -8.30 11.21
C SER A 43 -11.80 -7.03 10.91
N SER A 44 -10.59 -6.90 11.48
CA SER A 44 -9.71 -5.77 11.19
C SER A 44 -9.16 -5.80 9.76
N ALA A 45 -8.83 -6.98 9.22
CA ALA A 45 -8.31 -7.10 7.85
C ALA A 45 -9.34 -6.66 6.79
N VAL A 46 -10.61 -7.04 6.96
CA VAL A 46 -11.69 -6.64 6.05
C VAL A 46 -11.99 -5.14 6.18
N ARG A 47 -12.00 -4.59 7.41
CA ARG A 47 -12.17 -3.15 7.65
C ARG A 47 -11.04 -2.33 7.04
N ALA A 48 -9.79 -2.75 7.25
CA ALA A 48 -8.63 -2.13 6.61
C ALA A 48 -8.74 -2.15 5.08
N LEU A 49 -9.23 -3.23 4.49
CA LEU A 49 -9.34 -3.34 3.04
C LEU A 49 -10.40 -2.38 2.46
N THR A 50 -11.56 -2.30 3.10
CA THR A 50 -12.70 -1.51 2.60
C THR A 50 -12.60 -0.04 2.96
N LEU A 51 -12.16 0.28 4.18
CA LEU A 51 -12.15 1.64 4.70
C LEU A 51 -10.83 2.37 4.45
N ALA A 52 -9.72 1.64 4.30
CA ALA A 52 -8.39 2.25 4.17
C ALA A 52 -7.80 2.05 2.76
N LEU A 53 -7.55 0.80 2.36
CA LEU A 53 -6.79 0.51 1.14
C LEU A 53 -7.59 0.67 -0.16
N GLY A 54 -8.91 0.47 -0.13
CA GLY A 54 -9.80 0.72 -1.27
C GLY A 54 -9.76 2.18 -1.71
N PRO A 55 -10.17 3.14 -0.85
CA PRO A 55 -10.11 4.57 -1.16
C PRO A 55 -8.70 5.06 -1.50
N ALA A 56 -7.67 4.59 -0.79
CA ALA A 56 -6.29 4.96 -1.11
C ALA A 56 -5.86 4.50 -2.51
N SER A 57 -6.27 3.29 -2.93
CA SER A 57 -5.99 2.78 -4.27
C SER A 57 -6.67 3.61 -5.36
N GLU A 58 -7.91 4.05 -5.13
CA GLU A 58 -8.66 4.88 -6.08
C GLU A 58 -8.03 6.28 -6.21
N ALA A 59 -7.71 6.91 -5.07
CA ALA A 59 -7.02 8.18 -5.04
C ALA A 59 -5.63 8.13 -5.71
N ASN A 60 -4.86 7.05 -5.50
CA ASN A 60 -3.57 6.85 -6.17
C ASN A 60 -3.72 6.74 -7.70
N ASN A 61 -4.75 6.03 -8.16
CA ASN A 61 -5.05 5.96 -9.59
C ASN A 61 -5.47 7.33 -10.17
N ALA A 62 -6.18 8.15 -9.40
CA ALA A 62 -6.52 9.51 -9.79
C ALA A 62 -5.26 10.40 -9.89
N VAL A 63 -4.32 10.28 -8.95
CA VAL A 63 -3.01 10.97 -9.01
C VAL A 63 -2.27 10.60 -10.30
N LEU A 64 -2.15 9.30 -10.62
CA LEU A 64 -1.51 8.83 -11.85
C LEU A 64 -2.14 9.45 -13.09
N LEU A 65 -3.46 9.40 -13.18
CA LEU A 65 -4.19 9.90 -14.35
C LEU A 65 -4.08 11.42 -14.49
N ASP A 66 -4.17 12.19 -13.40
CA ASP A 66 -4.02 13.64 -13.45
C ASP A 66 -2.57 14.06 -13.73
N MET A 67 -1.57 13.33 -13.21
CA MET A 67 -0.16 13.53 -13.56
C MET A 67 0.13 13.23 -15.03
N THR A 68 -0.44 12.16 -15.60
CA THR A 68 -0.31 11.87 -17.04
C THR A 68 -0.97 12.94 -17.91
N ARG A 69 -2.12 13.48 -17.48
CA ARG A 69 -2.74 14.62 -18.17
C ARG A 69 -1.87 15.87 -18.10
N ALA A 70 -1.31 16.17 -16.92
CA ALA A 70 -0.39 17.29 -16.73
C ALA A 70 0.86 17.15 -17.61
N GLU A 71 1.42 15.94 -17.71
CA GLU A 71 2.55 15.63 -18.58
C GLU A 71 2.22 15.84 -20.06
N GLY A 72 1.09 15.29 -20.52
CA GLY A 72 0.64 15.47 -21.90
C GLY A 72 0.43 16.94 -22.26
N ALA A 73 -0.25 17.69 -21.38
CA ALA A 73 -0.47 19.12 -21.55
C ALA A 73 0.85 19.92 -21.57
N TRP A 74 1.81 19.57 -20.71
CA TRP A 74 3.13 20.20 -20.70
C TRP A 74 3.90 19.93 -22.00
N ARG A 75 3.87 18.70 -22.53
CA ARG A 75 4.53 18.36 -23.80
C ARG A 75 3.97 19.19 -24.96
N GLU A 76 2.67 19.33 -25.05
CA GLU A 76 2.02 20.18 -26.06
C GLU A 76 2.42 21.66 -25.90
N ALA A 77 2.34 22.17 -24.67
CA ALA A 77 2.65 23.57 -24.37
C ALA A 77 4.11 23.93 -24.71
N VAL A 78 5.07 23.05 -24.41
CA VAL A 78 6.50 23.26 -24.71
C VAL A 78 6.79 23.23 -26.22
N LEU A 79 5.98 22.51 -27.00
CA LEU A 79 6.07 22.50 -28.46
C LEU A 79 5.34 23.67 -29.13
N GLY A 80 4.71 24.55 -28.35
CA GLY A 80 3.88 25.64 -28.85
C GLY A 80 2.52 25.20 -29.40
N GLY A 81 2.12 23.95 -29.11
CA GLY A 81 0.81 23.41 -29.48
C GLY A 81 -0.30 23.87 -28.53
N PRO A 82 -1.57 23.79 -28.95
CA PRO A 82 -2.71 24.07 -28.09
C PRO A 82 -2.86 22.95 -27.04
N ALA A 83 -2.38 23.20 -25.82
CA ALA A 83 -2.60 22.29 -24.71
C ALA A 83 -4.09 22.26 -24.31
N PRO A 84 -4.69 21.06 -24.10
CA PRO A 84 -6.12 20.94 -23.76
C PRO A 84 -6.46 21.48 -22.36
N VAL A 85 -5.45 21.60 -21.50
CA VAL A 85 -5.54 22.13 -20.13
C VAL A 85 -4.20 22.78 -19.78
N ASP A 86 -4.20 23.77 -18.88
CA ASP A 86 -2.95 24.26 -18.30
C ASP A 86 -2.31 23.13 -17.45
N PRO A 87 -1.10 22.65 -17.77
CA PRO A 87 -0.46 21.58 -17.01
C PRO A 87 -0.28 21.91 -15.53
N LEU A 88 -0.06 23.18 -15.17
CA LEU A 88 0.18 23.59 -13.79
C LEU A 88 -1.12 23.70 -12.97
N SER A 89 -2.26 23.88 -13.64
CA SER A 89 -3.57 23.97 -12.98
C SER A 89 -4.02 22.68 -12.30
N LEU A 90 -3.44 21.53 -12.65
CA LEU A 90 -3.76 20.23 -12.07
C LEU A 90 -3.10 19.99 -10.70
N GLN A 91 -2.12 20.82 -10.32
CA GLN A 91 -1.36 20.65 -9.07
C GLN A 91 -2.25 20.53 -7.81
N PRO A 92 -3.23 21.43 -7.56
CA PRO A 92 -4.05 21.37 -6.35
C PRO A 92 -4.89 20.09 -6.28
N ARG A 93 -5.38 19.62 -7.42
CA ARG A 93 -6.17 18.40 -7.50
C ARG A 93 -5.32 17.17 -7.19
N ILE A 94 -4.09 17.11 -7.70
CA ILE A 94 -3.13 16.05 -7.38
C ILE A 94 -2.77 16.05 -5.90
N GLU A 95 -2.52 17.23 -5.31
CA GLU A 95 -2.24 17.37 -3.88
C GLU A 95 -3.42 16.91 -3.01
N GLU A 96 -4.65 17.24 -3.41
CA GLU A 96 -5.87 16.75 -2.75
C GLU A 96 -5.95 15.22 -2.77
N GLN A 97 -5.71 14.59 -3.94
CA GLN A 97 -5.74 13.13 -4.04
C GLN A 97 -4.63 12.48 -3.21
N LEU A 98 -3.41 13.05 -3.19
CA LEU A 98 -2.33 12.60 -2.31
C LEU A 98 -2.70 12.74 -0.82
N GLY A 99 -3.52 13.72 -0.46
CA GLY A 99 -4.11 13.83 0.89
C GLY A 99 -5.07 12.68 1.20
N ARG A 100 -5.90 12.26 0.24
CA ARG A 100 -6.79 11.09 0.40
C ARG A 100 -6.01 9.77 0.50
N VAL A 101 -4.92 9.62 -0.26
CA VAL A 101 -4.00 8.48 -0.11
C VAL A 101 -3.41 8.43 1.29
N GLU A 102 -2.99 9.58 1.84
CA GLU A 102 -2.49 9.67 3.22
C GLU A 102 -3.54 9.24 4.23
N GLN A 103 -4.75 9.78 4.14
CA GLN A 103 -5.85 9.44 5.05
C GLN A 103 -6.13 7.92 5.06
N GLY A 104 -6.19 7.29 3.89
CA GLY A 104 -6.35 5.84 3.81
C GLY A 104 -5.15 5.09 4.39
N THR A 105 -3.93 5.46 4.01
CA THR A 105 -2.72 4.74 4.44
C THR A 105 -2.28 4.99 5.89
N GLN A 106 -2.83 6.01 6.55
CA GLN A 106 -2.62 6.30 7.97
C GLN A 106 -3.75 5.79 8.87
N SER A 107 -4.74 5.08 8.31
CA SER A 107 -5.85 4.52 9.09
C SER A 107 -5.36 3.61 10.22
N THR A 108 -6.02 3.70 11.39
CA THR A 108 -5.74 2.85 12.55
C THR A 108 -6.04 1.38 12.31
N GLU A 109 -6.80 1.06 11.25
CA GLU A 109 -7.08 -0.30 10.80
C GLU A 109 -5.83 -1.00 10.22
N LEU A 110 -4.81 -0.24 9.80
CA LEU A 110 -3.52 -0.77 9.37
C LEU A 110 -2.58 -0.97 10.56
N SER A 111 -1.63 -1.90 10.45
CA SER A 111 -0.60 -2.07 11.47
C SER A 111 0.32 -0.83 11.52
N ALA A 112 0.92 -0.54 12.68
CA ALA A 112 1.89 0.56 12.79
C ALA A 112 3.09 0.43 11.84
N PRO A 113 3.67 -0.77 11.62
CA PRO A 113 4.69 -0.98 10.59
C PRO A 113 4.21 -0.63 9.17
N ASP A 114 2.99 -1.03 8.81
CA ASP A 114 2.44 -0.75 7.48
C ASP A 114 2.21 0.75 7.27
N ARG A 115 1.67 1.44 8.28
CA ARG A 115 1.51 2.90 8.24
C ARG A 115 2.83 3.62 8.03
N ALA A 116 3.89 3.20 8.73
CA ALA A 116 5.23 3.78 8.59
C ALA A 116 5.82 3.52 7.20
N ARG A 117 5.62 2.31 6.66
CA ARG A 117 6.03 1.96 5.30
C ARG A 117 5.31 2.82 4.26
N PHE A 118 3.99 2.94 4.34
CA PHE A 118 3.21 3.77 3.42
C PHE A 118 3.56 5.26 3.54
N ALA A 119 3.80 5.77 4.76
CA ALA A 119 4.25 7.15 4.96
C ALA A 119 5.53 7.45 4.16
N THR A 120 6.49 6.52 4.19
CA THR A 120 7.76 6.65 3.45
C THR A 120 7.54 6.65 1.94
N LEU A 121 6.70 5.74 1.44
CA LEU A 121 6.38 5.65 0.01
C LEU A 121 5.62 6.90 -0.49
N LEU A 122 4.64 7.37 0.28
CA LEU A 122 3.87 8.56 -0.05
C LEU A 122 4.74 9.83 -0.01
N ALA A 123 5.67 9.92 0.94
CA ALA A 123 6.64 11.02 0.98
C ALA A 123 7.51 11.05 -0.29
N ALA A 124 7.95 9.89 -0.78
CA ALA A 124 8.71 9.79 -2.03
C ALA A 124 7.88 10.22 -3.25
N GLU A 125 6.61 9.81 -3.34
CA GLU A 125 5.70 10.23 -4.41
C GLU A 125 5.45 11.75 -4.38
N ARG A 126 5.13 12.31 -3.20
CA ARG A 126 4.96 13.76 -3.00
C ARG A 126 6.19 14.55 -3.43
N ALA A 127 7.38 14.08 -3.06
CA ALA A 127 8.64 14.72 -3.46
C ALA A 127 8.81 14.70 -4.99
N ALA A 128 8.52 13.58 -5.65
CA ALA A 128 8.62 13.45 -7.10
C ALA A 128 7.59 14.34 -7.84
N VAL A 129 6.35 14.39 -7.36
CA VAL A 129 5.31 15.31 -7.89
C VAL A 129 5.75 16.76 -7.76
N LYS A 130 6.25 17.16 -6.59
CA LYS A 130 6.75 18.52 -6.34
C LYS A 130 7.90 18.88 -7.28
N GLU A 131 8.87 17.98 -7.46
CA GLU A 131 9.99 18.19 -8.37
C GLU A 131 9.53 18.30 -9.82
N TRP A 132 8.56 17.48 -10.25
CA TRP A 132 7.98 17.55 -11.58
C TRP A 132 7.34 18.92 -11.85
N PHE A 133 6.45 19.39 -10.97
CA PHE A 133 5.82 20.71 -11.12
C PHE A 133 6.83 21.86 -11.08
N THR A 134 7.88 21.74 -10.25
CA THR A 134 8.96 22.74 -10.18
C THR A 134 9.73 22.79 -11.50
N ALA A 135 10.13 21.64 -12.04
CA ALA A 135 10.81 21.54 -13.32
C ALA A 135 9.92 22.01 -14.48
N ALA A 136 8.64 21.64 -14.49
CA ALA A 136 7.68 22.01 -15.53
C ALA A 136 7.48 23.53 -15.56
N ARG A 137 7.32 24.17 -14.40
CA ARG A 137 7.23 25.64 -14.30
C ARG A 137 8.48 26.34 -14.83
N ALA A 138 9.67 25.85 -14.47
CA ALA A 138 10.93 26.40 -14.98
C ALA A 138 11.06 26.24 -16.52
N SER A 139 10.65 25.07 -17.03
CA SER A 139 10.63 24.78 -18.47
C SER A 139 9.66 25.67 -19.24
N LEU A 140 8.46 25.90 -18.72
CA LEU A 140 7.44 26.74 -19.35
C LEU A 140 7.80 28.23 -19.28
N ALA A 141 8.40 28.69 -18.18
CA ALA A 141 8.86 30.07 -18.05
C ALA A 141 10.02 30.41 -19.03
N ALA A 142 10.79 29.41 -19.44
CA ALA A 142 11.86 29.54 -20.43
C ALA A 142 11.34 29.40 -21.88
N ALA A 143 10.06 29.06 -22.10
CA ALA A 143 9.50 28.96 -23.42
C ALA A 143 9.29 30.37 -24.02
N PRO A 144 9.62 30.59 -25.30
CA PRO A 144 9.46 31.89 -25.95
C PRO A 144 7.99 32.30 -26.01
N THR A 145 7.70 33.53 -25.59
CA THR A 145 6.34 34.10 -25.51
C THR A 145 5.96 34.97 -26.72
N GLY A 146 6.68 34.87 -27.85
CA GLY A 146 6.55 35.80 -28.99
C GLY A 146 6.39 35.12 -30.36
N PRO A 147 6.03 35.91 -31.41
CA PRO A 147 5.76 35.42 -32.78
C PRO A 147 7.02 35.03 -33.57
N ALA A 148 8.21 35.28 -33.04
CA ALA A 148 9.42 34.64 -33.54
C ALA A 148 9.33 33.17 -33.12
N GLY A 149 9.21 32.26 -34.10
CA GLY A 149 8.85 30.85 -33.94
C GLY A 149 9.56 30.10 -32.81
N PRO A 150 9.09 28.89 -32.47
CA PRO A 150 9.44 28.21 -31.23
C PRO A 150 10.95 28.04 -31.08
N ALA A 151 11.60 28.94 -30.33
CA ALA A 151 12.91 28.70 -29.78
C ALA A 151 12.77 27.46 -28.88
N PRO A 152 13.51 26.37 -29.16
CA PRO A 152 13.35 25.15 -28.41
C PRO A 152 13.69 25.42 -26.94
N VAL A 153 12.79 24.99 -26.03
CA VAL A 153 13.14 24.94 -24.61
C VAL A 153 14.48 24.23 -24.47
N ALA A 154 15.37 24.81 -23.67
CA ALA A 154 16.71 24.26 -23.46
C ALA A 154 16.61 22.76 -23.14
N PHE A 155 17.32 21.93 -23.90
CA PHE A 155 17.29 20.47 -23.78
C PHE A 155 17.42 19.99 -22.32
N ALA A 156 18.27 20.65 -21.53
CA ALA A 156 18.47 20.36 -20.11
C ALA A 156 17.20 20.54 -19.24
N LEU A 157 16.39 21.57 -19.51
CA LEU A 157 15.13 21.79 -18.78
C LEU A 157 14.11 20.72 -19.11
N ARG A 158 14.00 20.35 -20.40
CA ARG A 158 13.15 19.25 -20.85
C ARG A 158 13.56 17.92 -20.20
N ALA A 159 14.84 17.59 -20.25
CA ALA A 159 15.39 16.38 -19.64
C ALA A 159 15.14 16.32 -18.13
N ARG A 160 15.17 17.46 -17.42
CA ARG A 160 14.84 17.53 -16.00
C ARG A 160 13.38 17.20 -15.73
N VAL A 161 12.44 17.73 -16.52
CA VAL A 161 11.01 17.41 -16.39
C VAL A 161 10.76 15.93 -16.65
N GLU A 162 11.33 15.38 -17.71
CA GLU A 162 11.20 13.96 -18.08
C GLU A 162 11.78 13.04 -16.99
N THR A 163 12.93 13.41 -16.43
CA THR A 163 13.55 12.69 -15.29
C THR A 163 12.66 12.72 -14.05
N ALA A 164 12.11 13.89 -13.72
CA ALA A 164 11.20 14.04 -12.58
C ALA A 164 9.91 13.22 -12.77
N TYR A 165 9.39 13.17 -14.00
CA TYR A 165 8.21 12.36 -14.33
C TYR A 165 8.49 10.86 -14.21
N ALA A 166 9.66 10.41 -14.67
CA ALA A 166 10.08 9.02 -14.50
C ALA A 166 10.23 8.64 -13.01
N ALA A 167 10.76 9.56 -12.19
CA ALA A 167 10.84 9.37 -10.74
C ALA A 167 9.45 9.25 -10.10
N PHE A 168 8.50 10.09 -10.53
CA PHE A 168 7.09 9.97 -10.11
C PHE A 168 6.50 8.61 -10.50
N GLY A 169 6.65 8.18 -11.76
CA GLY A 169 6.14 6.90 -12.24
C GLY A 169 6.69 5.72 -11.42
N LYS A 170 7.97 5.75 -11.05
CA LYS A 170 8.59 4.74 -10.18
C LYS A 170 8.02 4.77 -8.76
N ALA A 171 7.87 5.95 -8.16
CA ALA A 171 7.35 6.10 -6.80
C ALA A 171 5.88 5.66 -6.72
N SER A 172 5.04 6.14 -7.63
CA SER A 172 3.62 5.80 -7.68
C SER A 172 3.38 4.33 -8.03
N GLY A 173 4.20 3.75 -8.93
CA GLY A 173 4.18 2.32 -9.21
C GLY A 173 4.51 1.48 -7.97
N THR A 174 5.56 1.84 -7.24
CA THR A 174 5.95 1.14 -5.99
C THR A 174 4.87 1.24 -4.92
N LEU A 175 4.26 2.41 -4.74
CA LEU A 175 3.15 2.61 -3.81
C LEU A 175 1.93 1.78 -4.22
N GLY A 176 1.50 1.89 -5.48
CA GLY A 176 0.36 1.16 -6.02
C GLY A 176 0.51 -0.36 -5.95
N ASP A 177 1.70 -0.88 -6.26
CA ASP A 177 2.00 -2.31 -6.15
C ASP A 177 1.99 -2.78 -4.69
N THR A 178 2.49 -1.97 -3.77
CA THR A 178 2.44 -2.27 -2.33
C THR A 178 0.99 -2.30 -1.83
N ILE A 179 0.15 -1.33 -2.20
CA ILE A 179 -1.28 -1.31 -1.87
C ILE A 179 -1.97 -2.56 -2.45
N ARG A 180 -1.69 -2.91 -3.70
CA ARG A 180 -2.27 -4.09 -4.37
C ARG A 180 -1.82 -5.39 -3.68
N ALA A 181 -0.56 -5.50 -3.29
CA ALA A 181 -0.04 -6.66 -2.57
C ALA A 181 -0.75 -6.87 -1.23
N HIS A 182 -0.90 -5.80 -0.43
CA HIS A 182 -1.65 -5.87 0.84
C HIS A 182 -3.11 -6.27 0.63
N ARG A 183 -3.78 -5.71 -0.38
CA ARG A 183 -5.16 -6.11 -0.71
C ARG A 183 -5.26 -7.58 -1.11
N ASN A 184 -4.29 -8.09 -1.87
CA ASN A 184 -4.27 -9.48 -2.30
C ASN A 184 -3.99 -10.44 -1.13
N ALA A 185 -3.06 -10.08 -0.24
CA ALA A 185 -2.79 -10.85 0.98
C ALA A 185 -4.04 -10.96 1.84
N ALA A 186 -4.70 -9.84 2.16
CA ALA A 186 -5.93 -9.84 2.95
C ALA A 186 -7.09 -10.63 2.28
N ARG A 187 -7.17 -10.64 0.94
CA ARG A 187 -8.12 -11.49 0.20
C ARG A 187 -7.78 -12.97 0.29
N ALA A 188 -6.49 -13.32 0.26
CA ALA A 188 -6.04 -14.70 0.41
C ALA A 188 -6.34 -15.22 1.83
N ASP A 189 -5.99 -14.43 2.85
CA ASP A 189 -6.24 -14.74 4.26
C ASP A 189 -7.75 -14.95 4.53
N SER A 190 -8.60 -14.11 3.92
CA SER A 190 -10.06 -14.26 4.02
C SER A 190 -10.58 -15.56 3.40
N ARG A 191 -9.99 -16.03 2.30
CA ARG A 191 -10.39 -17.30 1.65
C ARG A 191 -9.94 -18.52 2.45
N GLU A 192 -8.71 -18.51 2.95
CA GLU A 192 -8.17 -19.61 3.76
C GLU A 192 -8.99 -19.82 5.04
N ALA A 193 -9.34 -18.72 5.72
CA ALA A 193 -10.20 -18.74 6.90
C ALA A 193 -11.57 -19.41 6.65
N THR A 194 -12.18 -19.12 5.50
CA THR A 194 -13.49 -19.68 5.11
C THR A 194 -13.37 -21.18 4.79
N GLY A 195 -12.24 -21.60 4.19
CA GLY A 195 -11.95 -23.00 3.92
C GLY A 195 -11.78 -23.83 5.19
N ILE A 196 -11.08 -23.30 6.20
CA ILE A 196 -10.89 -23.98 7.49
C ILE A 196 -12.23 -24.12 8.23
N THR A 197 -13.08 -23.09 8.22
CA THR A 197 -14.41 -23.18 8.85
C THR A 197 -15.34 -24.18 8.14
N SER A 198 -15.23 -24.30 6.82
CA SER A 198 -16.03 -25.26 6.05
C SER A 198 -15.58 -26.71 6.21
N ALA A 199 -14.32 -26.96 6.60
CA ALA A 199 -13.76 -28.29 6.82
C ALA A 199 -14.01 -28.85 8.25
N VAL A 200 -14.49 -28.01 9.17
CA VAL A 200 -14.74 -28.37 10.58
C VAL A 200 -16.23 -28.66 10.86
N ILE A 201 -17.12 -28.38 9.90
CA ILE A 201 -18.55 -28.76 9.93
C ILE A 201 -18.72 -30.09 9.19
#